data_AF-A0A9W7GS22-F1
#
_entry.id   AF-A0A9W7GS22-F1
#
_cell.length_a   1.000
_cell.length_b   1.000
_cell.length_c   1.000
_cell.angle_alpha   90.00
_cell.angle_beta   90.00
_cell.angle_gamma   90.00
#
_symmetry.space_group_name_H-M   'P 1'
#
loop_
_entity.id
_entity.type
_entity.pdbx_description
1 polymer ?
#
loop_
_entity_poly.entity_id
_entity_poly.type
_entity_poly.pdbx_seq_one_letter_code
_entity_poly.pdbx_strand_id
1 'polypeptide(L)'
;MAQSIDKPPFFDGTHYAHWKTKMKFFIKSRDYKLWDIVEDGPFEPQRSKAEWSADDRKKMELNCKALHILFCAFGPTIYEKMSSCESAKEVWDKLEVTNEGTNEVKETKIGLLTLEYENFKMDPEENIEKMFDRFSTITNGLKGYGEAIPEEKLVRKLIYSLPESWDL
;
A
#
# COMPACT_ATOMS: atom_id res chain seq x y z
N MET A 1 15.78 -11.19 -18.08
CA MET A 1 14.77 -12.26 -18.32
C MET A 1 13.41 -11.60 -18.42
N ALA A 2 12.68 -11.80 -19.52
CA ALA A 2 11.35 -11.20 -19.71
C ALA A 2 10.35 -11.80 -18.71
N GLN A 3 9.56 -10.94 -18.05
CA GLN A 3 8.55 -11.37 -17.10
C GLN A 3 7.38 -11.98 -17.90
N SER A 4 6.97 -13.21 -17.57
CA SER A 4 5.85 -13.87 -18.26
C SER A 4 4.56 -13.11 -17.99
N ILE A 5 3.81 -12.79 -19.06
CA ILE A 5 2.48 -12.17 -18.95
C ILE A 5 1.43 -13.12 -18.38
N ASP A 6 1.74 -14.43 -18.36
CA ASP A 6 0.78 -15.45 -17.95
C ASP A 6 0.91 -15.89 -16.50
N LYS A 7 2.08 -15.68 -15.91
CA LYS A 7 2.37 -16.11 -14.55
C LYS A 7 2.25 -14.94 -13.58
N PRO A 8 1.63 -15.14 -12.41
CA PRO A 8 1.60 -14.12 -11.38
C PRO A 8 3.03 -13.70 -10.99
N PRO A 9 3.27 -12.42 -10.67
CA PRO A 9 4.57 -11.96 -10.22
C PRO A 9 4.96 -12.67 -8.92
N PHE A 10 6.10 -13.33 -8.90
CA PHE A 10 6.58 -14.06 -7.73
C PHE A 10 6.91 -13.13 -6.56
N PHE A 11 6.61 -13.58 -5.34
CA PHE A 11 6.89 -12.87 -4.08
C PHE A 11 7.68 -13.75 -3.12
N ASP A 12 8.89 -13.30 -2.79
CA ASP A 12 9.78 -13.93 -1.81
C ASP A 12 9.73 -13.26 -0.43
N GLY A 13 8.94 -12.19 -0.27
CA GLY A 13 8.91 -11.37 0.94
C GLY A 13 9.71 -10.08 0.85
N THR A 14 10.40 -9.81 -0.27
CA THR A 14 11.17 -8.58 -0.46
C THR A 14 10.50 -7.64 -1.46
N HIS A 15 10.85 -6.35 -1.42
CA HIS A 15 10.36 -5.33 -2.36
C HIS A 15 8.83 -5.27 -2.47
N TYR A 16 8.13 -5.39 -1.35
CA TYR A 16 6.67 -5.52 -1.30
C TYR A 16 5.93 -4.44 -2.09
N ALA A 17 6.29 -3.17 -1.97
CA ALA A 17 5.64 -2.07 -2.71
C ALA A 17 5.65 -2.27 -4.24
N HIS A 18 6.77 -2.76 -4.78
CA HIS A 18 6.92 -3.07 -6.21
C HIS A 18 6.10 -4.30 -6.59
N TRP A 19 6.18 -5.37 -5.78
CA TRP A 19 5.40 -6.58 -6.00
C TRP A 19 3.90 -6.31 -5.95
N LYS A 20 3.42 -5.58 -4.94
CA LYS A 20 2.02 -5.18 -4.73
C LYS A 20 1.46 -4.48 -5.96
N THR A 21 2.20 -3.52 -6.48
CA THR A 21 1.84 -2.79 -7.71
C THR A 21 1.71 -3.73 -8.91
N LYS A 22 2.72 -4.60 -9.12
CA LYS A 22 2.69 -5.58 -10.22
C LYS A 22 1.55 -6.58 -10.09
N MET A 23 1.30 -7.09 -8.88
CA MET A 23 0.24 -8.06 -8.60
C MET A 23 -1.14 -7.44 -8.83
N LYS A 24 -1.35 -6.20 -8.37
CA LYS A 24 -2.59 -5.44 -8.61
C LYS A 24 -2.89 -5.33 -10.10
N PHE A 25 -1.90 -4.93 -10.92
CA PHE A 25 -2.10 -4.84 -12.36
C PHE A 25 -2.30 -6.21 -13.03
N PHE A 26 -1.62 -7.26 -12.55
CA PHE A 26 -1.79 -8.61 -13.07
C PHE A 26 -3.20 -9.15 -12.82
N ILE A 27 -3.76 -8.97 -11.62
CA ILE A 27 -5.14 -9.41 -11.32
C ILE A 27 -6.14 -8.62 -12.17
N LYS A 28 -5.99 -7.28 -12.23
CA LYS A 28 -6.86 -6.40 -13.03
C LYS A 28 -6.84 -6.73 -14.52
N SER A 29 -5.66 -7.09 -15.07
CA SER A 29 -5.55 -7.45 -16.49
C SER A 29 -6.15 -8.83 -16.81
N ARG A 30 -6.25 -9.73 -15.82
CA ARG A 30 -6.91 -11.03 -15.97
C ARG A 30 -8.43 -10.91 -15.95
N ASP A 31 -8.97 -10.26 -14.92
CA ASP A 31 -10.40 -9.93 -14.80
C ASP A 31 -10.54 -8.89 -13.69
N TYR A 32 -11.13 -7.74 -14.02
CA TYR A 32 -11.33 -6.66 -13.05
C TYR A 32 -12.18 -7.11 -11.84
N LYS A 33 -13.11 -8.04 -12.03
CA LYS A 33 -13.96 -8.59 -10.95
C LYS A 33 -13.18 -9.41 -9.93
N LEU A 34 -12.01 -9.94 -10.29
CA LEU A 34 -11.13 -10.61 -9.34
C LEU A 34 -10.51 -9.59 -8.39
N TRP A 35 -10.17 -8.40 -8.89
CA TRP A 35 -9.64 -7.32 -8.07
C TRP A 35 -10.70 -6.81 -7.09
N ASP A 36 -11.95 -6.65 -7.54
CA ASP A 36 -13.05 -6.24 -6.67
C ASP A 36 -13.20 -7.20 -5.47
N ILE A 37 -13.08 -8.52 -5.68
CA ILE A 37 -13.11 -9.52 -4.59
C ILE A 37 -11.89 -9.41 -3.64
N VAL A 38 -10.72 -9.05 -4.18
CA VAL A 38 -9.50 -8.85 -3.38
C VAL A 38 -9.57 -7.57 -2.55
N GLU A 39 -10.20 -6.52 -3.07
CA GLU A 39 -10.27 -5.20 -2.43
C GLU A 39 -11.45 -5.11 -1.44
N ASP A 40 -12.63 -5.55 -1.85
CA ASP A 40 -13.89 -5.41 -1.08
C ASP A 40 -14.20 -6.63 -0.21
N GLY A 41 -13.54 -7.77 -0.45
CA GLY A 41 -13.86 -9.03 0.22
C GLY A 41 -14.73 -9.95 -0.61
N PRO A 42 -14.68 -11.28 -0.35
CA PRO A 42 -15.73 -12.13 -0.85
C PRO A 42 -17.07 -11.66 -0.26
N PHE A 43 -18.12 -11.76 -1.06
CA PHE A 43 -19.47 -11.77 -0.50
C PHE A 43 -19.61 -13.03 0.37
N GLU A 44 -19.71 -12.87 1.68
CA GLU A 44 -20.08 -13.95 2.58
C GLU A 44 -21.62 -14.11 2.54
N PRO A 45 -22.15 -15.19 1.94
CA PRO A 45 -23.58 -15.41 1.97
C PRO A 45 -23.97 -15.78 3.40
N GLN A 46 -24.85 -15.00 4.03
CA GLN A 46 -25.41 -15.36 5.35
C GLN A 46 -26.32 -16.60 5.31
N ARG A 47 -26.42 -17.26 4.15
CA ARG A 47 -27.29 -18.39 3.88
C ARG A 47 -26.49 -19.66 3.70
N SER A 48 -27.11 -20.79 4.02
CA SER A 48 -26.48 -22.09 3.86
C SER A 48 -26.10 -22.34 2.39
N LYS A 49 -25.06 -23.15 2.14
CA LYS A 49 -24.61 -23.49 0.77
C LYS A 49 -25.71 -24.08 -0.12
N ALA A 50 -26.73 -24.67 0.50
CA ALA A 50 -27.90 -25.21 -0.18
C ALA A 50 -28.82 -24.12 -0.78
N GLU A 51 -28.78 -22.90 -0.24
CA GLU A 51 -29.64 -21.77 -0.63
C GLU A 51 -28.91 -20.74 -1.50
N TRP A 52 -27.67 -21.03 -1.90
CA TRP A 52 -26.87 -20.13 -2.72
C TRP A 52 -27.48 -19.95 -4.11
N SER A 53 -27.68 -18.70 -4.48
CA SER A 53 -28.03 -18.30 -5.83
C SER A 53 -26.88 -18.60 -6.80
N ALA A 54 -27.16 -18.52 -8.11
CA ALA A 54 -26.13 -18.62 -9.13
C ALA A 54 -25.06 -17.52 -8.98
N ASP A 55 -25.46 -16.33 -8.52
CA ASP A 55 -24.55 -15.21 -8.30
C ASP A 55 -23.64 -15.44 -7.07
N ASP A 56 -24.16 -16.04 -6.00
CA ASP A 56 -23.36 -16.38 -4.81
C ASP A 56 -22.26 -17.39 -5.16
N ARG A 57 -22.61 -18.43 -5.93
CA ARG A 57 -21.65 -19.41 -6.44
C ARG A 57 -20.58 -18.75 -7.29
N LYS A 58 -20.97 -17.83 -8.17
CA LYS A 58 -20.04 -17.10 -9.04
C LYS A 58 -19.07 -16.23 -8.24
N LYS A 59 -19.52 -15.55 -7.18
CA LYS A 59 -18.63 -14.77 -6.31
C LYS A 59 -17.64 -15.66 -5.56
N MET A 60 -18.09 -16.82 -5.08
CA MET A 60 -17.19 -17.81 -4.45
C MET A 60 -16.16 -18.36 -5.43
N GLU A 61 -16.56 -18.64 -6.68
CA GLU A 61 -15.61 -19.04 -7.73
C GLU A 61 -14.57 -17.95 -8.01
N LEU A 62 -14.96 -16.68 -8.03
CA LEU A 62 -14.03 -15.55 -8.18
C LEU A 62 -13.07 -15.46 -7.00
N ASN A 63 -13.53 -15.65 -5.76
CA ASN A 63 -12.66 -15.71 -4.58
C ASN A 63 -11.65 -16.86 -4.68
N CYS A 64 -12.08 -18.06 -5.04
CA CYS A 64 -11.18 -19.20 -5.23
C CYS A 64 -10.14 -18.94 -6.33
N LYS A 65 -10.53 -18.28 -7.44
CA LYS A 65 -9.60 -17.90 -8.52
C LYS A 65 -8.59 -16.85 -8.05
N ALA A 66 -9.05 -15.83 -7.34
CA ALA A 66 -8.17 -14.78 -6.80
C ALA A 66 -7.18 -15.36 -5.78
N LEU A 67 -7.64 -16.22 -4.86
CA LEU A 67 -6.80 -16.96 -3.94
C LEU A 67 -5.76 -17.80 -4.66
N HIS A 68 -6.17 -18.56 -5.68
CA HIS A 68 -5.26 -19.38 -6.45
C HIS A 68 -4.15 -18.54 -7.10
N ILE A 69 -4.49 -17.39 -7.70
CA ILE A 69 -3.51 -16.46 -8.28
C ILE A 69 -2.51 -15.98 -7.21
N LEU A 70 -2.98 -15.59 -6.03
CA LEU A 70 -2.14 -15.12 -4.93
C LEU A 70 -1.20 -16.24 -4.43
N PHE A 71 -1.73 -17.43 -4.14
CA PHE A 71 -0.92 -18.54 -3.65
C PHE A 71 0.10 -19.05 -4.66
N CYS A 72 -0.21 -19.02 -5.97
CA CYS A 72 0.76 -19.33 -7.02
C CYS A 72 1.89 -18.30 -7.12
N ALA A 73 1.69 -17.09 -6.58
CA ALA A 73 2.71 -16.06 -6.55
C ALA A 73 3.69 -16.21 -5.39
N PHE A 74 3.33 -16.94 -4.33
CA PHE A 74 4.09 -16.94 -3.09
C PHE A 74 5.25 -17.93 -3.10
N GLY A 75 6.40 -17.48 -2.62
CA GLY A 75 7.46 -18.35 -2.16
C GLY A 75 7.07 -19.11 -0.88
N PRO A 76 7.81 -20.17 -0.51
CA PRO A 76 7.45 -21.05 0.61
C PRO A 76 7.18 -20.32 1.92
N THR A 77 8.01 -19.33 2.27
CA THR A 77 7.88 -18.56 3.51
C THR A 77 6.61 -17.72 3.55
N ILE A 78 6.21 -17.12 2.43
CA ILE A 78 4.98 -16.32 2.37
C ILE A 78 3.77 -17.24 2.35
N TYR A 79 3.85 -18.35 1.61
CA TYR A 79 2.80 -19.36 1.58
C TYR A 79 2.47 -19.86 2.98
N GLU A 80 3.47 -20.24 3.77
CA GLU A 80 3.27 -20.72 5.15
C GLU A 80 2.54 -19.69 6.02
N LYS A 81 2.94 -18.41 5.94
CA LYS A 81 2.30 -17.30 6.68
C LYS A 81 0.84 -17.04 6.27
N MET A 82 0.51 -17.27 5.01
CA MET A 82 -0.82 -16.99 4.44
C MET A 82 -1.72 -18.23 4.37
N SER A 83 -1.19 -19.42 4.67
CA SER A 83 -1.89 -20.71 4.52
C SER A 83 -3.17 -20.85 5.35
N SER A 84 -3.32 -20.07 6.41
CA SER A 84 -4.51 -20.06 7.26
C SER A 84 -5.65 -19.19 6.72
N CYS A 85 -5.40 -18.37 5.69
CA CYS A 85 -6.38 -17.41 5.20
C CYS A 85 -7.40 -18.07 4.26
N GLU A 86 -8.67 -17.76 4.46
CA GLU A 86 -9.79 -18.40 3.74
C GLU A 86 -10.32 -17.57 2.56
N SER A 87 -9.90 -16.30 2.46
CA SER A 87 -10.30 -15.39 1.39
C SER A 87 -9.15 -14.62 0.78
N ALA A 88 -9.32 -14.22 -0.50
CA ALA A 88 -8.31 -13.44 -1.21
C ALA A 88 -8.07 -12.07 -0.55
N LYS A 89 -9.14 -11.50 0.02
CA LYS A 89 -9.10 -10.28 0.82
C LYS A 89 -8.30 -10.44 2.09
N GLU A 90 -8.54 -11.51 2.86
CA GLU A 90 -7.78 -11.77 4.09
C GLU A 90 -6.29 -11.94 3.80
N VAL A 91 -5.93 -12.66 2.72
CA VAL A 91 -4.55 -12.77 2.26
C VAL A 91 -3.97 -11.39 1.93
N TRP A 92 -4.71 -10.56 1.19
CA TRP A 92 -4.27 -9.22 0.78
C TRP A 92 -4.07 -8.29 1.97
N ASP A 93 -5.05 -8.23 2.88
CA ASP A 93 -4.99 -7.39 4.08
C ASP A 93 -3.87 -7.82 5.00
N LYS A 94 -3.69 -9.13 5.21
CA LYS A 94 -2.60 -9.66 6.03
C LYS A 94 -1.23 -9.36 5.42
N LEU A 95 -1.11 -9.38 4.08
CA LEU A 95 0.09 -8.94 3.38
C LEU A 95 0.36 -7.46 3.60
N GLU A 96 -0.66 -6.60 3.50
CA GLU A 96 -0.51 -5.17 3.77
C GLU A 96 -0.06 -4.93 5.22
N VAL A 97 -0.74 -5.54 6.20
CA VAL A 97 -0.38 -5.43 7.61
C VAL A 97 1.05 -5.92 7.90
N THR A 98 1.45 -7.05 7.31
CA THR A 98 2.76 -7.66 7.58
C THR A 98 3.91 -6.86 6.96
N ASN A 99 3.70 -6.20 5.82
CA ASN A 99 4.77 -5.55 5.05
C ASN A 99 4.77 -4.02 5.16
N GLU A 100 3.60 -3.38 5.33
CA GLU A 100 3.44 -1.93 5.47
C GLU A 100 3.19 -1.51 6.93
N GLY A 101 2.83 -2.47 7.80
CA GLY A 101 2.37 -2.23 9.17
C GLY A 101 0.84 -2.13 9.24
N THR A 102 0.28 -2.06 10.45
CA THR A 102 -1.16 -1.83 10.61
C THR A 102 -1.54 -0.42 10.15
N ASN A 103 -2.82 -0.21 9.81
CA ASN A 103 -3.34 1.13 9.56
C ASN A 103 -3.03 2.09 10.72
N GLU A 104 -3.06 1.62 11.97
CA GLU A 104 -2.71 2.42 13.14
C GLU A 104 -1.24 2.89 13.12
N VAL A 105 -0.30 2.01 12.73
CA VAL A 105 1.12 2.39 12.58
C VAL A 105 1.31 3.34 11.40
N LYS A 106 0.57 3.15 10.31
CA LYS A 106 0.57 4.04 9.16
C LYS A 106 0.06 5.43 9.55
N GLU A 107 -1.10 5.53 10.20
CA GLU A 107 -1.67 6.77 10.73
C GLU A 107 -0.73 7.44 11.74
N THR A 108 -0.10 6.65 12.62
CA THR A 108 0.91 7.19 13.56
C THR A 108 2.09 7.81 12.81
N LYS A 109 2.62 7.15 11.77
CA LYS A 109 3.71 7.70 10.96
C LYS A 109 3.28 8.94 10.17
N ILE A 110 2.08 8.95 9.60
CA ILE A 110 1.50 10.13 8.93
C ILE A 110 1.38 11.29 9.92
N GLY A 111 0.88 11.02 11.13
CA GLY A 111 0.75 12.02 12.20
C GLY A 111 2.10 12.59 12.62
N LEU A 112 3.12 11.75 12.79
CA LEU A 112 4.48 12.19 13.10
C LEU A 112 5.09 13.04 11.98
N LEU A 113 4.99 12.60 10.73
CA LEU A 113 5.48 13.36 9.58
C LEU A 113 4.72 14.68 9.39
N THR A 114 3.41 14.70 9.64
CA THR A 114 2.59 15.92 9.62
C THR A 114 3.05 16.88 10.70
N LEU A 115 3.30 16.40 11.92
CA LEU A 115 3.80 17.22 13.02
C LEU A 115 5.21 17.76 12.72
N GLU A 116 6.10 16.95 12.16
CA GLU A 116 7.43 17.37 11.72
C GLU A 116 7.34 18.43 10.62
N TYR A 117 6.45 18.24 9.64
CA TYR A 117 6.19 19.22 8.59
C TYR A 117 5.65 20.53 9.17
N GLU A 118 4.63 20.48 10.03
CA GLU A 118 4.02 21.67 10.63
C GLU A 118 5.00 22.45 11.50
N ASN A 119 5.86 21.77 12.24
CA ASN A 119 6.89 22.39 13.07
C ASN A 119 8.22 22.63 12.35
N PHE A 120 8.31 22.31 11.05
CA PHE A 120 9.55 22.42 10.30
C PHE A 120 10.10 23.85 10.36
N LYS A 121 11.34 23.98 10.80
CA LYS A 121 12.14 25.20 10.84
C LYS A 121 13.59 24.85 10.56
N MET A 122 14.32 25.82 10.04
CA MET A 122 15.76 25.68 9.86
C MET A 122 16.45 25.62 11.23
N ASP A 123 17.28 24.61 11.44
CA ASP A 123 18.09 24.53 12.65
C ASP A 123 19.22 25.58 12.63
N PRO A 124 19.64 26.12 13.79
CA PRO A 124 20.66 27.19 13.83
C PRO A 124 22.02 26.80 13.24
N GLU A 125 22.38 25.51 13.28
CA GLU A 125 23.67 24.99 12.81
C GLU A 125 23.57 24.26 11.46
N GLU A 126 22.37 24.14 10.87
CA GLU A 126 22.22 23.49 9.58
C GLU A 126 22.43 24.47 8.42
N ASN A 127 22.83 23.94 7.27
CA ASN A 127 22.92 24.72 6.04
C ASN A 127 21.66 24.49 5.18
N ILE A 128 21.47 25.32 4.16
CA ILE A 128 20.27 25.28 3.30
C ILE A 128 20.13 23.92 2.60
N GLU A 129 21.23 23.30 2.18
CA GLU A 129 21.20 21.98 1.53
C GLU A 129 20.65 20.90 2.48
N LYS A 130 21.16 20.83 3.72
CA LYS A 130 20.68 19.90 4.75
C LYS A 130 19.23 20.16 5.14
N MET A 131 18.84 21.42 5.24
CA MET A 131 17.44 21.80 5.48
C MET A 131 16.54 21.28 4.35
N PHE A 132 16.94 21.49 3.09
CA PHE A 132 16.18 21.02 1.94
C PHE A 132 16.09 19.48 1.87
N ASP A 133 17.17 18.77 2.19
CA ASP A 133 17.17 17.30 2.24
C ASP A 133 16.21 16.76 3.32
N ARG A 134 16.19 17.38 4.50
CA ARG A 134 15.21 17.05 5.56
C ARG A 134 13.79 17.32 5.11
N PHE A 135 13.55 18.51 4.55
CA PHE A 135 12.23 18.90 4.06
C PHE A 135 11.73 17.95 2.95
N SER A 136 12.62 17.59 2.02
CA SER A 136 12.36 16.62 0.96
C SER A 136 12.06 15.23 1.53
N THR A 137 12.76 14.81 2.57
CA THR A 137 12.52 13.52 3.24
C THR A 137 11.12 13.47 3.85
N ILE A 138 10.71 14.52 4.57
CA ILE A 138 9.39 14.61 5.22
C ILE A 138 8.28 14.61 4.16
N THR A 139 8.40 15.48 3.14
CA THR A 139 7.38 15.67 2.11
C THR A 139 7.24 14.46 1.18
N ASN A 140 8.35 13.79 0.84
CA ASN A 140 8.32 12.53 0.11
C ASN A 140 7.73 11.40 0.95
N GLY A 141 7.98 11.39 2.27
CA GLY A 141 7.35 10.48 3.21
C GLY A 141 5.81 10.60 3.19
N LEU A 142 5.29 11.82 3.37
CA LEU A 142 3.86 12.11 3.31
C LEU A 142 3.24 11.73 1.95
N LYS A 143 3.91 12.10 0.85
CA LYS A 143 3.50 11.71 -0.50
C LYS A 143 3.46 10.20 -0.68
N GLY A 144 4.41 9.46 -0.11
CA GLY A 144 4.46 8.00 -0.15
C GLY A 144 3.27 7.33 0.54
N TYR A 145 2.65 8.00 1.51
CA TYR A 145 1.44 7.52 2.20
C TYR A 145 0.12 7.98 1.57
N GLY A 146 0.17 8.85 0.55
CA GLY A 146 -1.01 9.41 -0.12
C GLY A 146 -1.34 10.85 0.27
N GLU A 147 -0.63 11.43 1.23
CA GLU A 147 -0.82 12.80 1.74
C GLU A 147 0.03 13.80 0.94
N ALA A 148 -0.19 13.85 -0.37
CA ALA A 148 0.58 14.73 -1.25
C ALA A 148 0.20 16.21 -1.02
N ILE A 149 1.17 17.02 -0.58
CA ILE A 149 0.99 18.46 -0.37
C ILE A 149 1.22 19.21 -1.69
N PRO A 150 0.34 20.16 -2.07
CA PRO A 150 0.53 21.01 -3.25
C PRO A 150 1.88 21.76 -3.22
N GLU A 151 2.54 21.84 -4.36
CA GLU A 151 3.88 22.46 -4.49
C GLU A 151 3.91 23.91 -3.99
N GLU A 152 2.86 24.70 -4.24
CA GLU A 152 2.74 26.06 -3.72
C GLU A 152 2.82 26.13 -2.18
N LYS A 153 2.18 25.18 -1.49
CA LYS A 153 2.23 25.10 -0.02
C LYS A 153 3.61 24.69 0.46
N LEU A 154 4.27 23.79 -0.25
CA LEU A 154 5.64 23.36 0.07
C LEU A 154 6.63 24.51 -0.04
N VAL A 155 6.57 25.29 -1.14
CA VAL A 155 7.44 26.46 -1.34
C VAL A 155 7.21 27.51 -0.26
N ARG A 156 5.95 27.86 0.01
CA ARG A 156 5.61 28.81 1.09
C ARG A 156 6.13 28.33 2.44
N LYS A 157 5.95 27.05 2.75
CA LYS A 157 6.43 26.47 4.01
C LYS A 157 7.94 26.57 4.13
N LEU A 158 8.67 26.21 3.08
CA LEU A 158 10.14 26.28 3.07
C LEU A 158 10.65 27.71 3.30
N ILE A 159 10.03 28.71 2.65
CA ILE A 159 10.37 30.13 2.84
C ILE A 159 10.13 30.56 4.29
N TYR A 160 8.97 30.23 4.88
CA TYR A 160 8.66 30.60 6.28
C TYR A 160 9.45 29.82 7.34
N SER A 161 10.17 28.78 6.93
CA SER A 161 11.02 27.99 7.80
C SER A 161 12.46 28.51 7.84
N LEU A 162 12.83 29.48 6.99
CA LEU A 162 14.13 30.13 7.01
C LEU A 162 14.28 31.04 8.25
N PRO A 163 15.50 31.28 8.74
CA PRO A 163 15.74 32.17 9.86
C PRO A 163 15.53 33.65 9.45
N GLU A 164 15.20 34.51 10.42
CA GLU A 164 14.95 35.96 10.21
C GLU A 164 16.11 36.69 9.51
N SER A 165 17.33 36.15 9.56
CA SER A 165 18.48 36.69 8.83
C SER A 165 18.36 36.60 7.29
N TRP A 166 17.35 35.87 6.79
CA TRP A 166 17.00 35.72 5.38
C TRP A 166 15.67 36.38 5.01
N ASP A 167 15.01 37.07 5.95
CA ASP A 167 13.84 37.90 5.61
C ASP A 167 14.32 39.09 4.74
N LEU A 168 13.79 39.16 3.51
CA LEU A 168 14.08 40.20 2.50
C LEU A 168 13.48 41.56 2.88
#